data_AF-A0A356LEW2-F1
#
_entry.id   AF-A0A356LEW2-F1
#
_cell.length_a   1.000
_cell.length_b   1.000
_cell.length_c   1.000
_cell.angle_alpha   90.00
_cell.angle_beta   90.00
_cell.angle_gamma   90.00
#
_symmetry.space_group_name_H-M   'P 1'
#
loop_
_entity.id
_entity.type
_entity.pdbx_description
1 polymer ?
#
loop_
_entity_poly.entity_id
_entity_poly.type
_entity_poly.pdbx_seq_one_letter_code
_entity_poly.pdbx_strand_id
1 'polypeptide(L)'
;MNRPLKIISGTLMLLVLFFFVFVDIDLSSKTSLLIAAGTFTAAIVSLYIANSNWKRENNKEKQTEEKKRILFLSLCEVTMDHYTEAVCSFNNVKKYNAKLQASFDDQDNVDPDGQARLCKSICREIEFNKIKFDYVNFDLIVKNLDSLLYLRKEATPILVNLITFVEIIYQQIDLILNSSNNSETQELCKQCDYLMQVLSEVEREIKKFQTLNK
;
A
#
# COMPACT_ATOMS: atom_id res chain seq x y z
N MET A 1 13.97 -35.41 -2.56
CA MET A 1 13.02 -34.35 -2.97
C MET A 1 11.65 -34.97 -3.18
N ASN A 2 10.68 -34.59 -2.36
CA ASN A 2 9.38 -35.26 -2.24
C ASN A 2 8.48 -35.03 -3.47
N ARG A 3 8.16 -36.13 -4.19
CA ARG A 3 7.20 -36.20 -5.31
C ARG A 3 5.87 -35.45 -5.12
N PRO A 4 5.23 -35.39 -3.93
CA PRO A 4 3.98 -34.65 -3.78
C PRO A 4 4.11 -33.13 -3.98
N LEU A 5 5.28 -32.54 -3.70
CA LEU A 5 5.48 -31.09 -3.80
C LEU A 5 5.47 -30.58 -5.25
N LYS A 6 6.00 -31.39 -6.19
CA LYS A 6 5.99 -31.05 -7.63
C LYS A 6 4.59 -31.11 -8.24
N ILE A 7 3.75 -32.01 -7.72
CA ILE A 7 2.37 -32.15 -8.21
C ILE A 7 1.57 -30.94 -7.73
N ILE A 8 1.65 -30.58 -6.44
CA ILE A 8 0.95 -29.43 -5.87
C ILE A 8 1.36 -28.12 -6.55
N SER A 9 2.65 -27.92 -6.87
CA SER A 9 3.09 -26.72 -7.59
C SER A 9 2.58 -26.68 -9.03
N GLY A 10 2.50 -27.83 -9.70
CA GLY A 10 1.96 -27.93 -11.05
C GLY A 10 0.47 -27.63 -11.12
N THR A 11 -0.33 -28.19 -10.19
CA THR A 11 -1.78 -27.94 -10.15
C THR A 11 -2.11 -26.50 -9.80
N LEU A 12 -1.34 -25.88 -8.89
CA LEU A 12 -1.52 -24.48 -8.50
C LEU A 12 -1.26 -23.52 -9.67
N MET A 13 -0.20 -23.77 -10.45
CA MET A 13 0.14 -22.98 -11.63
C MET A 13 -0.95 -23.06 -12.71
N LEU A 14 -1.54 -24.25 -12.90
CA LEU A 14 -2.63 -24.48 -13.83
C LEU A 14 -3.94 -23.77 -13.39
N LEU A 15 -4.20 -23.74 -12.08
CA LEU A 15 -5.38 -23.06 -11.50
C LEU A 15 -5.27 -21.53 -11.63
N VAL A 16 -4.07 -20.98 -11.43
CA VAL A 16 -3.80 -19.55 -11.66
C VAL A 16 -3.98 -19.21 -13.14
N LEU A 17 -3.45 -20.02 -14.06
CA LEU A 17 -3.63 -19.83 -15.50
C LEU A 17 -5.11 -19.87 -15.93
N PHE A 18 -5.90 -20.83 -15.41
CA PHE A 18 -7.33 -20.90 -15.69
C PHE A 18 -8.10 -19.69 -15.14
N PHE A 19 -7.75 -19.21 -13.95
CA PHE A 19 -8.36 -18.01 -13.38
C PHE A 19 -8.07 -16.75 -14.22
N PHE A 20 -6.91 -16.67 -14.86
CA PHE A 20 -6.52 -15.54 -15.72
C PHE A 20 -7.24 -15.51 -17.09
N VAL A 21 -7.61 -16.67 -17.63
CA VAL A 21 -8.29 -16.78 -18.93
C VAL A 21 -9.79 -16.46 -18.82
N PHE A 22 -10.42 -16.72 -17.67
CA PHE A 22 -11.88 -16.62 -17.51
C PHE A 22 -12.39 -15.33 -16.85
N VAL A 23 -11.51 -14.44 -16.36
CA VAL A 23 -11.92 -13.17 -15.75
C VAL A 23 -11.63 -12.00 -16.70
N ASP A 24 -12.67 -11.28 -17.10
CA ASP A 24 -12.59 -10.04 -17.90
C ASP A 24 -12.02 -8.90 -17.04
N ILE A 25 -10.70 -8.86 -16.96
CA ILE A 25 -9.92 -7.74 -16.40
C ILE A 25 -9.00 -7.25 -17.52
N ASP A 26 -8.93 -5.94 -17.67
CA ASP A 26 -8.17 -5.24 -18.71
C ASP A 26 -6.72 -5.73 -18.79
N LEU A 27 -6.17 -5.88 -20.00
CA LEU A 27 -4.89 -6.57 -20.24
C LEU A 27 -3.71 -5.91 -19.49
N SER A 28 -3.77 -4.58 -19.34
CA SER A 28 -2.84 -3.77 -18.56
C SER A 28 -2.83 -4.18 -17.07
N SER A 29 -4.00 -4.31 -16.47
CA SER A 29 -4.19 -4.71 -15.06
C SER A 29 -3.69 -6.14 -14.80
N LYS A 30 -3.92 -7.07 -15.72
CA LYS A 30 -3.41 -8.45 -15.63
C LYS A 30 -1.89 -8.51 -15.63
N THR A 31 -1.24 -7.67 -16.43
CA THR A 31 0.22 -7.63 -16.55
C THR A 31 0.86 -7.05 -15.28
N SER A 32 0.29 -5.97 -14.74
CA SER A 32 0.70 -5.39 -13.46
C SER A 32 0.55 -6.37 -12.30
N LEU A 33 -0.56 -7.12 -12.26
CA LEU A 33 -0.81 -8.15 -11.25
C LEU A 33 0.19 -9.31 -11.35
N LEU A 34 0.59 -9.70 -12.56
CA LEU A 34 1.59 -10.74 -12.82
C LEU A 34 2.99 -10.30 -12.41
N ILE A 35 3.36 -9.05 -12.69
CA ILE A 35 4.63 -8.46 -12.26
C ILE A 35 4.69 -8.41 -10.74
N ALA A 36 3.62 -7.93 -10.10
CA ALA A 36 3.51 -7.92 -8.63
C ALA A 36 3.59 -9.34 -8.07
N ALA A 37 2.83 -10.31 -8.58
CA ALA A 37 2.89 -11.70 -8.12
C ALA A 37 4.28 -12.33 -8.32
N GLY A 38 4.96 -11.99 -9.41
CA GLY A 38 6.32 -12.42 -9.71
C GLY A 38 7.35 -11.86 -8.72
N THR A 39 7.29 -10.56 -8.42
CA THR A 39 8.16 -9.93 -7.41
C THR A 39 7.87 -10.47 -6.00
N PHE A 40 6.60 -10.68 -5.66
CA PHE A 40 6.18 -11.33 -4.40
C PHE A 40 6.77 -12.73 -4.25
N THR A 41 6.70 -13.55 -5.30
CA THR A 41 7.20 -14.93 -5.26
C THR A 41 8.73 -14.96 -5.13
N ALA A 42 9.43 -14.08 -5.84
CA ALA A 42 10.88 -13.95 -5.76
C ALA A 42 11.34 -13.52 -4.36
N ALA A 43 10.67 -12.53 -3.76
CA ALA A 43 10.96 -12.07 -2.40
C ALA A 43 10.81 -13.21 -1.37
N ILE A 44 9.71 -13.97 -1.42
CA ILE A 44 9.44 -15.09 -0.51
C ILE A 44 10.50 -16.20 -0.65
N VAL A 45 10.93 -16.52 -1.87
CA VAL A 45 11.96 -17.53 -2.12
C VAL A 45 13.31 -17.09 -1.59
N SER A 46 13.72 -15.83 -1.84
CA SER A 46 14.94 -15.25 -1.27
C SER A 46 14.92 -15.27 0.26
N LEU A 47 13.76 -14.97 0.84
CA LEU A 47 13.52 -15.03 2.28
C LEU A 47 13.72 -16.44 2.87
N TYR A 48 13.24 -17.46 2.16
CA TYR A 48 13.38 -18.85 2.59
C TYR A 48 14.85 -19.31 2.56
N ILE A 49 15.58 -18.94 1.51
CA ILE A 49 16.99 -19.32 1.33
C ILE A 49 17.84 -18.68 2.42
N ALA A 50 17.71 -17.38 2.68
CA ALA A 50 18.59 -16.74 3.65
C ALA A 50 18.22 -17.05 5.12
N ASN A 51 16.95 -17.38 5.44
CA ASN A 51 16.60 -17.95 6.75
C ASN A 51 17.22 -19.35 6.99
N SER A 52 17.46 -20.11 5.91
CA SER A 52 18.17 -21.41 6.04
C SER A 52 19.67 -21.24 6.35
N ASN A 53 20.27 -20.14 5.89
CA ASN A 53 21.67 -19.82 6.11
C ASN A 53 21.92 -19.23 7.52
N TRP A 54 20.95 -18.47 8.06
CA TRP A 54 20.95 -17.95 9.43
C TRP A 54 21.26 -19.01 10.51
N LYS A 55 20.75 -20.23 10.33
CA LYS A 55 20.97 -21.33 11.28
C LYS A 55 22.43 -21.83 11.33
N ARG A 56 23.28 -21.43 10.38
CA ARG A 56 24.66 -21.93 10.23
C ARG A 56 25.75 -20.94 10.68
N GLU A 57 25.41 -19.74 11.14
CA GLU A 57 26.38 -18.69 11.48
C GLU A 57 26.99 -18.78 12.88
N ASN A 58 28.20 -18.22 13.03
CA ASN A 58 28.99 -18.20 14.27
C ASN A 58 28.48 -17.17 15.30
N ASN A 59 28.88 -17.28 16.57
CA ASN A 59 28.39 -16.41 17.66
C ASN A 59 28.68 -14.90 17.48
N LYS A 60 29.80 -14.52 16.86
CA LYS A 60 30.09 -13.10 16.57
C LYS A 60 29.23 -12.55 15.42
N GLU A 61 28.98 -13.37 14.40
CA GLU A 61 28.06 -13.04 13.31
C GLU A 61 26.64 -12.87 13.85
N LYS A 62 26.19 -13.80 14.71
CA LYS A 62 24.89 -13.69 15.39
C LYS A 62 24.70 -12.38 16.16
N GLN A 63 25.71 -11.88 16.87
CA GLN A 63 25.60 -10.62 17.61
C GLN A 63 25.51 -9.39 16.68
N THR A 64 26.28 -9.38 15.59
CA THR A 64 26.23 -8.30 14.60
C THR A 64 24.89 -8.31 13.86
N GLU A 65 24.42 -9.49 13.50
CA GLU A 65 23.15 -9.64 12.83
C GLU A 65 21.94 -9.32 13.73
N GLU A 66 21.99 -9.65 15.02
CA GLU A 66 20.95 -9.24 15.97
C GLU A 66 20.86 -7.70 16.08
N LYS A 67 22.00 -6.99 16.00
CA LYS A 67 22.00 -5.52 15.92
C LYS A 67 21.36 -5.01 14.64
N LYS A 68 21.62 -5.65 13.49
CA LYS A 68 20.97 -5.31 12.21
C LYS A 68 19.46 -5.54 12.28
N ARG A 69 19.04 -6.67 12.86
CA ARG A 69 17.63 -6.97 13.14
C ARG A 69 16.96 -5.88 13.96
N ILE A 70 17.56 -5.49 15.10
CA ILE A 70 17.01 -4.44 15.96
C ILE A 70 16.88 -3.12 15.19
N LEU A 71 17.93 -2.71 14.47
CA LEU A 71 17.93 -1.49 13.67
C LEU A 71 16.82 -1.51 12.60
N PHE A 72 16.65 -2.64 11.92
CA PHE A 72 15.62 -2.82 10.89
C PHE A 72 14.21 -2.77 11.47
N LEU A 73 13.98 -3.42 12.62
CA LEU A 73 12.68 -3.38 13.30
C LEU A 73 12.33 -1.96 13.79
N SER A 74 13.30 -1.23 14.34
CA SER A 74 13.12 0.18 14.72
C SER A 74 12.82 1.06 13.51
N LEU A 75 13.46 0.83 12.37
CA LEU A 75 13.14 1.53 11.12
C LEU A 75 11.70 1.25 10.67
N CYS A 76 11.26 -0.01 10.75
CA CYS A 76 9.88 -0.37 10.44
C CYS A 76 8.89 0.34 11.37
N GLU A 77 9.15 0.39 12.67
CA GLU A 77 8.30 1.06 13.65
C GLU A 77 8.14 2.56 13.36
N VAL A 78 9.26 3.28 13.18
CA VAL A 78 9.25 4.71 12.82
C VAL A 78 8.51 4.94 11.50
N THR A 79 8.69 4.05 10.53
CA THR A 79 7.98 4.16 9.24
C THR A 79 6.47 3.97 9.40
N MET A 80 6.02 3.04 10.24
CA MET A 80 4.60 2.84 10.52
C MET A 80 3.96 4.04 11.23
N ASP A 81 4.70 4.72 12.10
CA ASP A 81 4.21 5.94 12.77
C ASP A 81 4.02 7.07 11.77
N HIS A 82 4.99 7.31 10.90
CA HIS A 82 4.85 8.28 9.81
C HIS A 82 3.70 7.92 8.86
N TYR A 83 3.51 6.64 8.56
CA TYR A 83 2.39 6.18 7.75
C TYR A 83 1.04 6.47 8.42
N THR A 84 0.95 6.22 9.73
CA THR A 84 -0.25 6.51 10.53
C THR A 84 -0.56 8.01 10.50
N GLU A 85 0.45 8.85 10.68
CA GLU A 85 0.30 10.32 10.61
C GLU A 85 -0.16 10.78 9.21
N ALA A 86 0.46 10.24 8.16
CA ALA A 86 0.11 10.54 6.77
C ALA A 86 -1.34 10.14 6.45
N VAL A 87 -1.79 8.95 6.87
CA VAL A 87 -3.19 8.52 6.71
C VAL A 87 -4.15 9.43 7.48
N CYS A 88 -3.83 9.76 8.74
CA CYS A 88 -4.66 10.63 9.57
C CYS A 88 -4.82 12.05 9.00
N SER A 89 -3.86 12.51 8.19
CA SER A 89 -3.90 13.85 7.59
C SER A 89 -5.06 14.05 6.60
N PHE A 90 -5.62 12.97 6.05
CA PHE A 90 -6.75 13.02 5.10
C PHE A 90 -8.12 13.26 5.74
N ASN A 91 -8.19 13.45 7.07
CA ASN A 91 -9.45 13.73 7.77
C ASN A 91 -10.19 14.96 7.24
N ASN A 92 -9.48 16.00 6.80
CA ASN A 92 -10.10 17.18 6.19
C ASN A 92 -10.63 16.91 4.78
N VAL A 93 -9.91 16.13 3.97
CA VAL A 93 -10.38 15.66 2.66
C VAL A 93 -11.70 14.90 2.81
N LYS A 94 -11.78 13.98 3.79
CA LYS A 94 -13.02 13.25 4.11
C LYS A 94 -14.17 14.18 4.48
N LYS A 95 -13.92 15.19 5.32
CA LYS A 95 -14.93 16.18 5.72
C LYS A 95 -15.43 17.02 4.54
N TYR A 96 -14.53 17.49 3.68
CA TYR A 96 -14.89 18.31 2.54
C TYR A 96 -15.59 17.51 1.44
N ASN A 97 -15.16 16.26 1.19
CA ASN A 97 -15.83 15.37 0.24
C ASN A 97 -17.27 15.07 0.67
N ALA A 98 -17.51 14.76 1.95
CA ALA A 98 -18.87 14.54 2.47
C ALA A 98 -19.77 15.78 2.31
N LYS A 99 -19.22 16.99 2.51
CA LYS A 99 -19.95 18.25 2.27
C LYS A 99 -20.26 18.46 0.80
N LEU A 100 -19.34 18.11 -0.09
CA LEU A 100 -19.52 18.22 -1.53
C LEU A 100 -20.60 17.23 -2.02
N GLN A 101 -20.58 15.99 -1.54
CA GLN A 101 -21.62 14.99 -1.83
C GLN A 101 -23.01 15.44 -1.39
N ALA A 102 -23.13 15.93 -0.15
CA ALA A 102 -24.40 16.44 0.37
C ALA A 102 -24.97 17.61 -0.47
N SER A 103 -24.11 18.39 -1.12
CA SER A 103 -24.55 19.49 -2.01
C SER A 103 -25.09 19.02 -3.37
N PHE A 104 -24.93 17.74 -3.73
CA PHE A 104 -25.59 17.16 -4.89
C PHE A 104 -26.95 16.55 -4.56
N ASP A 105 -27.15 16.14 -3.29
CA ASP A 105 -28.40 15.54 -2.82
C ASP A 105 -29.49 16.60 -2.58
N ASP A 106 -29.10 17.85 -2.26
CA ASP A 106 -30.01 18.98 -2.02
C ASP A 106 -30.35 19.73 -3.33
N GLN A 107 -31.21 19.12 -4.16
CA GLN A 107 -31.56 19.64 -5.50
C GLN A 107 -32.26 21.00 -5.50
N ASP A 108 -32.85 21.40 -4.38
CA ASP A 108 -33.59 22.68 -4.25
C ASP A 108 -32.65 23.89 -4.05
N ASN A 109 -31.36 23.67 -3.80
CA ASN A 109 -30.41 24.73 -3.43
C ASN A 109 -29.01 24.50 -4.02
N VAL A 110 -28.96 24.21 -5.33
CA VAL A 110 -27.69 24.03 -6.06
C VAL A 110 -26.87 25.32 -6.01
N ASP A 111 -25.73 25.30 -5.31
CA ASP A 111 -24.74 26.38 -5.22
C ASP A 111 -23.43 25.97 -5.94
N PRO A 112 -23.30 26.23 -7.25
CA PRO A 112 -22.11 25.87 -8.03
C PRO A 112 -20.83 26.53 -7.51
N ASP A 113 -20.93 27.75 -6.98
CA ASP A 113 -19.78 28.49 -6.42
C ASP A 113 -19.32 27.89 -5.09
N GLY A 114 -20.27 27.41 -4.28
CA GLY A 114 -20.00 26.60 -3.08
C GLY A 114 -19.30 25.28 -3.41
N GLN A 115 -19.82 24.55 -4.42
CA GLN A 115 -19.24 23.30 -4.90
C GLN A 115 -17.80 23.50 -5.42
N ALA A 116 -17.56 24.53 -6.23
CA ALA A 116 -16.22 24.86 -6.75
C ALA A 116 -15.23 25.20 -5.62
N ARG A 117 -15.68 25.92 -4.57
CA ARG A 117 -14.86 26.22 -3.39
C ARG A 117 -14.51 24.97 -2.58
N LEU A 118 -15.44 24.03 -2.46
CA LEU A 118 -15.20 22.74 -1.81
C LEU A 118 -14.18 21.90 -2.59
N CYS A 119 -14.30 21.81 -3.91
CA CYS A 119 -13.29 21.14 -4.75
C CYS A 119 -11.90 21.73 -4.56
N LYS A 120 -11.76 23.07 -4.60
CA LYS A 120 -10.46 23.72 -4.35
C LYS A 120 -9.90 23.41 -2.96
N SER A 121 -10.77 23.34 -1.95
CA SER A 121 -10.35 22.99 -0.59
C SER A 121 -9.87 21.54 -0.50
N ILE A 122 -10.57 20.62 -1.17
CA ILE A 122 -10.17 19.20 -1.28
C ILE A 122 -8.79 19.09 -1.94
N CYS A 123 -8.60 19.70 -3.12
CA CYS A 123 -7.33 19.63 -3.86
C CYS A 123 -6.17 20.19 -3.02
N ARG A 124 -6.39 21.32 -2.33
CA ARG A 124 -5.37 21.93 -1.47
C ARG A 124 -4.97 21.02 -0.30
N GLU A 125 -5.93 20.38 0.36
CA GLU A 125 -5.61 19.43 1.43
C GLU A 125 -4.89 18.18 0.87
N ILE A 126 -5.27 17.72 -0.32
CA ILE A 126 -4.59 16.61 -1.00
C ILE A 126 -3.13 16.97 -1.32
N GLU A 127 -2.86 18.16 -1.87
CA GLU A 127 -1.49 18.64 -2.10
C GLU A 127 -0.68 18.73 -0.81
N PHE A 128 -1.29 19.26 0.25
CA PHE A 128 -0.63 19.35 1.56
C PHE A 128 -0.33 17.96 2.15
N ASN A 129 -1.23 17.00 1.96
CA ASN A 129 -1.05 15.65 2.48
C ASN A 129 -0.11 14.80 1.62
N LYS A 130 0.01 15.09 0.32
CA LYS A 130 1.02 14.49 -0.58
C LYS A 130 2.42 14.68 0.00
N ILE A 131 2.72 15.89 0.48
CA ILE A 131 4.00 16.24 1.12
C ILE A 131 4.27 15.33 2.34
N LYS A 132 3.24 14.98 3.12
CA LYS A 132 3.41 14.08 4.28
C LYS A 132 3.73 12.65 3.87
N PHE A 133 3.18 12.20 2.74
CA PHE A 133 3.53 10.92 2.13
C PHE A 133 4.96 10.92 1.57
N ASP A 134 5.45 12.06 1.06
CA ASP A 134 6.83 12.19 0.55
C ASP A 134 7.88 11.98 1.66
N TYR A 135 7.52 12.27 2.90
CA TYR A 135 8.38 12.06 4.08
C TYR A 135 8.35 10.63 4.64
N VAL A 136 7.47 9.75 4.15
CA VAL A 136 7.46 8.35 4.60
C VAL A 136 8.65 7.65 3.96
N ASN A 137 9.61 7.25 4.80
CA ASN A 137 10.95 6.83 4.37
C ASN A 137 11.01 5.38 3.83
N PHE A 138 10.24 5.13 2.77
CA PHE A 138 10.16 3.83 2.13
C PHE A 138 11.44 3.40 1.44
N ASP A 139 12.17 4.36 0.90
CA ASP A 139 13.42 4.11 0.20
C ASP A 139 14.44 3.42 1.12
N LEU A 140 14.45 3.74 2.42
CA LEU A 140 15.28 3.05 3.41
C LEU A 140 14.81 1.62 3.71
N ILE A 141 13.51 1.35 3.75
CA ILE A 141 13.01 -0.03 3.90
C ILE A 141 13.32 -0.86 2.65
N VAL A 142 13.08 -0.29 1.46
CA VAL A 142 13.31 -0.95 0.16
C VAL A 142 14.79 -1.26 -0.05
N LYS A 143 15.68 -0.31 0.26
CA LYS A 143 17.15 -0.53 0.20
C LYS A 143 17.65 -1.61 1.17
N ASN A 144 16.86 -1.93 2.19
CA ASN A 144 17.15 -2.98 3.16
C ASN A 144 16.18 -4.17 3.01
N LEU A 145 15.65 -4.43 1.80
CA LEU A 145 14.79 -5.58 1.50
C LEU A 145 15.41 -6.91 1.92
N ASP A 146 16.73 -7.06 1.82
CA ASP A 146 17.45 -8.25 2.29
C ASP A 146 17.26 -8.47 3.81
N SER A 147 16.99 -7.40 4.57
CA SER A 147 16.71 -7.45 6.01
C SER A 147 15.25 -7.83 6.33
N LEU A 148 14.37 -8.03 5.33
CA LEU A 148 13.04 -8.60 5.54
C LEU A 148 13.10 -9.97 6.24
N LEU A 149 14.22 -10.69 6.09
CA LEU A 149 14.51 -11.95 6.77
C LEU A 149 14.30 -11.92 8.28
N TYR A 150 14.44 -10.74 8.88
CA TYR A 150 14.31 -10.56 10.32
C TYR A 150 12.86 -10.34 10.77
N LEU A 151 11.91 -10.13 9.84
CA LEU A 151 10.49 -10.06 10.14
C LEU A 151 9.90 -11.47 10.34
N ARG A 152 8.82 -11.53 11.12
CA ARG A 152 7.96 -12.72 11.12
C ARG A 152 7.46 -12.95 9.69
N LYS A 153 7.33 -14.23 9.29
CA LYS A 153 6.89 -14.60 7.93
C LYS A 153 5.55 -13.96 7.57
N GLU A 154 4.70 -13.77 8.56
CA GLU A 154 3.37 -13.18 8.45
C GLU A 154 3.40 -11.65 8.33
N ALA A 155 4.45 -11.00 8.82
CA ALA A 155 4.62 -9.54 8.78
C ALA A 155 5.20 -9.05 7.44
N THR A 156 5.95 -9.92 6.74
CA THR A 156 6.57 -9.57 5.45
C THR A 156 5.53 -9.21 4.37
N PRO A 157 4.47 -10.02 4.12
CA PRO A 157 3.44 -9.67 3.14
C PRO A 157 2.74 -8.35 3.45
N ILE A 158 2.52 -8.05 4.74
CA ILE A 158 1.87 -6.82 5.18
C ILE A 158 2.75 -5.61 4.86
N LEU A 159 4.05 -5.67 5.14
CA LEU A 159 4.99 -4.59 4.81
C LEU A 159 5.05 -4.35 3.29
N VAL A 160 5.06 -5.41 2.49
CA VAL A 160 5.06 -5.29 1.02
C VAL A 160 3.73 -4.70 0.52
N ASN A 161 2.59 -5.11 1.09
CA ASN A 161 1.30 -4.51 0.78
C ASN A 161 1.30 -3.00 1.09
N LEU A 162 1.83 -2.61 2.24
CA LEU A 162 1.94 -1.20 2.64
C LEU A 162 2.80 -0.41 1.64
N ILE A 163 3.95 -0.94 1.22
CA ILE A 163 4.77 -0.33 0.14
C ILE A 163 3.95 -0.14 -1.14
N THR A 164 3.18 -1.16 -1.53
CA THR A 164 2.36 -1.13 -2.75
C THR A 164 1.22 -0.11 -2.64
N PHE A 165 0.60 0.02 -1.46
CA PHE A 165 -0.46 1.00 -1.25
C PHE A 165 0.04 2.45 -1.36
N VAL A 166 1.31 2.73 -1.02
CA VAL A 166 1.91 4.07 -1.24
C VAL A 166 1.79 4.46 -2.70
N GLU A 167 2.18 3.57 -3.61
CA GLU A 167 2.16 3.82 -5.05
C GLU A 167 0.74 4.08 -5.54
N ILE A 168 -0.22 3.26 -5.09
CA ILE A 168 -1.63 3.44 -5.40
C ILE A 168 -2.12 4.80 -4.87
N ILE A 169 -1.75 5.19 -3.64
CA ILE A 169 -2.13 6.49 -3.07
C ILE A 169 -1.58 7.64 -3.91
N TYR A 170 -0.32 7.59 -4.34
CA TYR A 170 0.24 8.63 -5.21
C TYR A 170 -0.47 8.72 -6.55
N GLN A 171 -0.74 7.58 -7.20
CA GLN A 171 -1.50 7.55 -8.45
C GLN A 171 -2.89 8.17 -8.28
N GLN A 172 -3.57 7.88 -7.17
CA GLN A 172 -4.89 8.43 -6.87
C GLN A 172 -4.85 9.92 -6.54
N ILE A 173 -3.84 10.38 -5.80
CA ILE A 173 -3.59 11.81 -5.56
C ILE A 173 -3.40 12.54 -6.89
N ASP A 174 -2.55 12.02 -7.78
CA ASP A 174 -2.29 12.65 -9.08
C ASP A 174 -3.54 12.65 -9.96
N LEU A 175 -4.36 11.59 -9.93
CA LEU A 175 -5.67 11.56 -10.61
C LEU A 175 -6.60 12.66 -10.09
N ILE A 176 -6.74 12.81 -8.77
CA ILE A 176 -7.63 13.84 -8.19
C ILE A 176 -7.16 15.25 -8.57
N LEU A 177 -5.85 15.50 -8.49
CA LEU A 177 -5.28 16.80 -8.83
C LEU A 177 -5.44 17.11 -10.33
N ASN A 178 -5.32 16.12 -11.21
CA ASN A 178 -5.52 16.30 -12.65
C ASN A 178 -7.00 16.45 -13.04
N SER A 179 -7.90 15.70 -12.39
CA SER A 179 -9.36 15.80 -12.62
C SER A 179 -9.93 17.17 -12.25
N SER A 180 -9.31 17.86 -11.28
CA SER A 180 -9.72 19.21 -10.87
C SER A 180 -9.64 20.27 -11.99
N ASN A 181 -8.80 20.03 -13.00
CA ASN A 181 -8.66 20.91 -14.17
C ASN A 181 -9.79 20.71 -15.20
N ASN A 182 -10.55 19.62 -15.11
CA ASN A 182 -11.56 19.21 -16.10
C ASN A 182 -13.02 19.45 -15.67
N SER A 183 -13.26 20.22 -14.59
CA SER A 183 -14.60 20.69 -14.16
C SER A 183 -15.63 19.62 -13.75
N GLU A 184 -15.26 18.34 -13.63
CA GLU A 184 -16.17 17.26 -13.23
C GLU A 184 -16.19 17.04 -11.71
N THR A 185 -17.04 17.81 -11.02
CA THR A 185 -17.26 17.78 -9.57
C THR A 185 -17.62 16.39 -9.03
N GLN A 186 -18.40 15.62 -9.79
CA GLN A 186 -18.79 14.25 -9.42
C GLN A 186 -17.64 13.25 -9.58
N GLU A 187 -16.80 13.42 -10.59
CA GLU A 187 -15.64 12.55 -10.80
C GLU A 187 -14.62 12.74 -9.68
N LEU A 188 -14.39 14.00 -9.27
CA LEU A 188 -13.56 14.30 -8.10
C LEU A 188 -14.06 13.59 -6.82
N CYS A 189 -15.37 13.54 -6.59
CA CYS A 189 -15.94 12.80 -5.47
C CYS A 189 -15.65 11.29 -5.55
N LYS A 190 -15.82 10.66 -6.71
CA LYS A 190 -15.52 9.23 -6.88
C LYS A 190 -14.04 8.92 -6.61
N GLN A 191 -13.15 9.75 -7.13
CA GLN A 191 -11.71 9.58 -6.92
C GLN A 191 -11.35 9.79 -5.44
N CYS A 192 -11.98 10.75 -4.76
CA CYS A 192 -11.82 10.93 -3.32
C CYS A 192 -12.37 9.73 -2.52
N ASP A 193 -13.51 9.17 -2.90
CA ASP A 193 -14.08 7.99 -2.24
C ASP A 193 -13.16 6.78 -2.36
N TYR A 194 -12.61 6.55 -3.56
CA TYR A 194 -11.63 5.50 -3.79
C TYR A 194 -10.37 5.71 -2.94
N LEU A 195 -9.84 6.93 -2.90
CA LEU A 195 -8.71 7.26 -2.03
C LEU A 195 -9.02 6.99 -0.55
N MET A 196 -10.21 7.34 -0.06
CA MET A 196 -10.60 7.05 1.33
C MET A 196 -10.70 5.55 1.61
N GLN A 197 -11.15 4.75 0.64
CA GLN A 197 -11.19 3.30 0.74
C GLN A 197 -9.78 2.71 0.83
N VAL A 198 -8.85 3.16 -0.02
CA VAL A 198 -7.44 2.74 0.01
C VAL A 198 -6.79 3.12 1.35
N LEU A 199 -6.99 4.34 1.85
CA LEU A 199 -6.44 4.79 3.13
C LEU A 199 -6.98 3.98 4.32
N SER A 200 -8.25 3.58 4.28
CA SER A 200 -8.86 2.73 5.32
C SER A 200 -8.24 1.32 5.32
N GLU A 201 -7.93 0.79 4.13
CA GLU A 201 -7.25 -0.49 3.98
C GLU A 201 -5.80 -0.43 4.52
N VAL A 202 -5.08 0.65 4.22
CA VAL A 202 -3.76 0.91 4.79
C VAL A 202 -3.80 0.95 6.32
N GLU A 203 -4.74 1.69 6.90
CA GLU A 203 -4.87 1.77 8.37
C GLU A 203 -5.07 0.38 8.99
N ARG A 204 -5.84 -0.49 8.32
CA ARG A 204 -6.06 -1.87 8.73
C ARG A 204 -4.76 -2.69 8.67
N GLU A 205 -3.99 -2.57 7.60
CA GLU A 205 -2.72 -3.27 7.43
C GLU A 205 -1.65 -2.81 8.45
N ILE A 206 -1.57 -1.50 8.74
CA ILE A 206 -0.69 -0.97 9.79
C ILE A 206 -1.01 -1.61 11.15
N LYS A 207 -2.29 -1.68 11.53
CA LYS A 207 -2.72 -2.30 12.81
C LYS A 207 -2.36 -3.78 12.88
N LYS A 208 -2.50 -4.52 11.77
CA LYS A 208 -2.08 -5.92 11.69
C LYS A 208 -0.56 -6.06 11.86
N PHE A 209 0.22 -5.21 11.19
CA PHE A 209 1.69 -5.21 11.30
C PHE A 209 2.16 -4.95 12.73
N GLN A 210 1.61 -3.91 13.38
CA GLN A 210 1.93 -3.56 14.76
C GLN A 210 1.58 -4.68 15.75
N THR A 211 0.50 -5.43 15.50
CA THR A 211 0.11 -6.57 16.33
C THR A 211 1.09 -7.74 16.17
N LEU A 212 1.57 -7.97 14.95
CA LEU A 212 2.48 -9.09 14.64
C LEU A 212 3.92 -8.84 15.07
N ASN A 213 4.34 -7.58 15.22
CA ASN A 213 5.72 -7.24 15.62
C ASN A 213 5.87 -6.95 17.13
N LYS A 214 4.77 -6.99 17.90
CA LYS A 214 4.81 -7.13 19.36
C LYS A 214 5.12 -8.56 19.78
#